data_AF-A0A2E8IWE6-F1
#
_entry.id   AF-A0A2E8IWE6-F1
#
_cell.length_a   1.000
_cell.length_b   1.000
_cell.length_c   1.000
_cell.angle_alpha   90.00
_cell.angle_beta   90.00
_cell.angle_gamma   90.00
#
_symmetry.space_group_name_H-M   'P 1'
#
loop_
_entity.id
_entity.type
_entity.pdbx_description
1 polymer ?
#
loop_
_entity_poly.entity_id
_entity_poly.type
_entity_poly.pdbx_seq_one_letter_code
_entity_poly.pdbx_strand_id
1 'polypeptide(L)'
;MDVRPEVLTKLILHKRERITESLPQLIAQTGDEKQSAEKMARRARTQKEGLESKISGLKIERKQIITAIQENPRLGKLNKEQELELTGIMDSLSMIDISVEKFTENLAYLSQIIASLESDEELSTKYTQSVKANIALGELTKDYTSALAKWNEKESLRRKLESKFTKLSSSLAESKTAAEFWQSRLNDGFDQLLIDAKRVADGGPSSRQIHRTNRKKNINRGA
;
A
#
# COMPACT_ATOMS: atom_id res chain seq x y z
N MET A 1 43.72 -13.97 -30.44
CA MET A 1 42.90 -15.18 -30.65
C MET A 1 41.49 -14.72 -30.93
N ASP A 2 41.08 -14.73 -32.19
CA ASP A 2 39.74 -14.30 -32.56
C ASP A 2 38.74 -15.45 -32.32
N VAL A 3 37.77 -15.20 -31.44
CA VAL A 3 36.69 -16.16 -31.18
C VAL A 3 35.76 -16.19 -32.39
N ARG A 4 35.53 -17.38 -32.94
CA ARG A 4 34.62 -17.55 -34.09
C ARG A 4 33.18 -17.17 -33.69
N PRO A 5 32.48 -16.32 -34.47
CA PRO A 5 31.11 -15.91 -34.17
C PRO A 5 30.15 -17.07 -33.91
N GLU A 6 30.32 -18.17 -34.65
CA GLU A 6 29.51 -19.39 -34.53
C GLU A 6 29.62 -20.02 -33.14
N VAL A 7 30.83 -20.04 -32.57
CA VAL A 7 31.09 -20.62 -31.25
C VAL A 7 30.45 -19.74 -30.17
N LEU A 8 30.56 -18.42 -30.29
CA LEU A 8 29.93 -17.48 -29.38
C LEU A 8 28.40 -17.58 -29.43
N THR A 9 27.83 -17.66 -30.63
CA THR A 9 26.37 -17.79 -30.81
C THR A 9 25.85 -19.10 -30.24
N LYS A 10 26.53 -20.23 -30.46
CA LYS A 10 26.17 -21.51 -29.84
C LYS A 10 26.21 -21.45 -28.31
N LEU A 11 27.21 -20.79 -27.72
CA LEU A 11 27.28 -20.59 -26.27
C LEU A 11 26.13 -19.73 -25.74
N ILE A 12 25.75 -18.66 -26.47
CA ILE A 12 24.61 -17.81 -26.11
C ILE A 12 23.31 -18.61 -26.20
N LEU A 13 23.11 -19.38 -27.27
CA LEU A 13 21.94 -20.23 -27.48
C LEU A 13 21.79 -21.23 -26.33
N HIS A 14 22.83 -22.01 -26.04
CA HIS A 14 22.82 -22.98 -24.94
C HIS A 14 22.49 -22.35 -23.58
N LYS A 15 22.99 -21.13 -23.31
CA LYS A 15 22.63 -20.38 -22.10
C LYS A 15 21.14 -20.00 -22.09
N ARG A 16 20.58 -19.57 -23.22
CA ARG A 16 19.17 -19.17 -23.34
C ARG A 16 18.22 -20.35 -23.29
N GLU A 17 18.60 -21.49 -23.85
CA GLU A 17 17.86 -22.76 -23.77
C GLU A 17 17.76 -23.22 -22.31
N ARG A 18 18.89 -23.29 -21.59
CA ARG A 18 18.89 -23.61 -20.15
C ARG A 18 17.99 -22.68 -19.31
N ILE A 19 17.99 -21.38 -19.62
CA ILE A 19 17.10 -20.42 -18.95
C ILE A 19 15.64 -20.71 -19.30
N THR A 20 15.34 -21.04 -20.55
CA THR A 20 13.99 -21.35 -21.03
C THR A 20 13.44 -22.65 -20.46
N GLU A 21 14.32 -23.62 -20.18
CA GLU A 21 13.97 -24.90 -19.53
C GLU A 21 13.70 -24.73 -18.03
N SER A 22 14.51 -23.93 -17.33
CA SER A 22 14.44 -23.82 -15.86
C SER A 22 13.44 -22.78 -15.35
N LEU A 23 13.26 -21.66 -16.05
CA LEU A 23 12.38 -20.57 -15.60
C LEU A 23 10.89 -20.95 -15.45
N PRO A 24 10.26 -21.79 -16.31
CA PRO A 24 8.85 -22.12 -16.18
C PRO A 24 8.46 -22.70 -14.82
N GLN A 25 9.29 -23.57 -14.26
CA GLN A 25 9.07 -24.15 -12.93
C GLN A 25 9.14 -23.07 -11.84
N LEU A 26 10.12 -22.17 -11.91
CA LEU A 26 10.26 -21.07 -10.96
C LEU A 26 9.10 -20.07 -11.07
N ILE A 27 8.59 -19.83 -12.29
CA ILE A 27 7.42 -18.97 -12.54
C ILE A 27 6.18 -19.61 -11.92
N ALA A 28 5.96 -20.91 -12.11
CA ALA A 28 4.84 -21.63 -11.52
C ALA A 28 4.87 -21.55 -9.99
N GLN A 29 6.02 -21.90 -9.37
CA GLN A 29 6.20 -21.80 -7.92
C GLN A 29 5.96 -20.37 -7.40
N THR A 30 6.55 -19.36 -8.07
CA THR A 30 6.36 -17.96 -7.67
C THR A 30 4.92 -17.51 -7.87
N GLY A 31 4.21 -18.07 -8.86
CA GLY A 31 2.78 -17.86 -9.10
C GLY A 31 1.92 -18.38 -7.96
N ASP A 32 2.20 -19.58 -7.46
CA ASP A 32 1.50 -20.17 -6.31
C ASP A 32 1.77 -19.36 -5.03
N GLU A 33 3.04 -19.01 -4.78
CA GLU A 33 3.46 -18.14 -3.68
C GLU A 33 2.73 -16.78 -3.73
N LYS A 34 2.68 -16.16 -4.93
CA LYS A 34 1.98 -14.89 -5.16
C LYS A 34 0.49 -15.02 -4.84
N GLN A 35 -0.17 -16.07 -5.32
CA GLN A 35 -1.60 -16.28 -5.07
C GLN A 35 -1.88 -16.48 -3.57
N SER A 36 -1.03 -17.24 -2.88
CA SER A 36 -1.10 -17.41 -1.43
C SER A 36 -0.92 -16.07 -0.69
N ALA A 37 0.10 -15.29 -1.07
CA ALA A 37 0.35 -13.97 -0.50
C ALA A 37 -0.80 -12.99 -0.74
N GLU A 38 -1.42 -13.03 -1.91
CA GLU A 38 -2.61 -12.23 -2.20
C GLU A 38 -3.78 -12.59 -1.28
N LYS A 39 -4.07 -13.88 -1.08
CA LYS A 39 -5.12 -14.33 -0.14
C LYS A 39 -4.84 -13.83 1.28
N MET A 40 -3.59 -13.91 1.73
CA MET A 40 -3.19 -13.42 3.05
C MET A 40 -3.33 -11.90 3.18
N ALA A 41 -2.87 -11.14 2.17
CA ALA A 41 -2.97 -9.68 2.16
C ALA A 41 -4.44 -9.21 2.15
N ARG A 42 -5.30 -9.87 1.37
CA ARG A 42 -6.74 -9.59 1.35
C ARG A 42 -7.38 -9.84 2.71
N ARG A 43 -7.12 -10.99 3.34
CA ARG A 43 -7.64 -11.30 4.69
C ARG A 43 -7.18 -10.27 5.73
N ALA A 44 -5.90 -9.91 5.73
CA ALA A 44 -5.35 -8.91 6.63
C ALA A 44 -5.99 -7.53 6.40
N ARG A 45 -6.23 -7.16 5.13
CA ARG A 45 -6.93 -5.92 4.77
C ARG A 45 -8.35 -5.90 5.31
N THR A 46 -9.12 -6.96 5.10
CA THR A 46 -10.50 -7.05 5.60
C THR A 46 -10.55 -6.96 7.13
N GLN A 47 -9.61 -7.62 7.83
CA GLN A 47 -9.50 -7.49 9.29
C GLN A 47 -9.21 -6.04 9.71
N LYS A 48 -8.25 -5.37 9.04
CA LYS A 48 -7.90 -3.98 9.29
C LYS A 48 -9.08 -3.03 9.07
N GLU A 49 -9.78 -3.16 7.95
CA GLU A 49 -10.96 -2.34 7.59
C GLU A 49 -12.13 -2.58 8.55
N GLY A 50 -12.35 -3.82 8.99
CA GLY A 50 -13.36 -4.15 9.99
C GLY A 50 -13.09 -3.55 11.38
N LEU A 51 -11.82 -3.34 11.73
CA LEU A 51 -11.45 -2.61 12.96
C LEU A 51 -11.51 -1.09 12.76
N GLU A 52 -11.12 -0.60 11.59
CA GLU A 52 -11.16 0.81 11.23
C GLU A 52 -12.58 1.38 11.30
N SER A 53 -13.58 0.64 10.78
CA SER A 53 -14.98 1.03 10.84
C SER A 53 -15.47 1.14 12.28
N LYS A 54 -15.17 0.16 13.14
CA LYS A 54 -15.48 0.17 14.57
C LYS A 54 -14.81 1.35 15.30
N ILE A 55 -13.52 1.61 15.03
CA ILE A 55 -12.80 2.76 15.58
C ILE A 55 -13.48 4.07 15.19
N SER A 56 -13.90 4.20 13.94
CA SER A 56 -14.60 5.40 13.47
C SER A 56 -15.94 5.60 14.18
N GLY A 57 -16.70 4.51 14.39
CA GLY A 57 -17.93 4.51 15.19
C GLY A 57 -17.68 4.97 16.62
N LEU A 58 -16.71 4.38 17.31
CA LEU A 58 -16.36 4.75 18.69
C LEU A 58 -15.88 6.21 18.81
N LYS A 59 -15.17 6.73 17.80
CA LYS A 59 -14.78 8.16 17.74
C LYS A 59 -15.99 9.08 17.65
N ILE A 60 -17.05 8.67 16.97
CA ILE A 60 -18.32 9.42 16.90
C ILE A 60 -19.07 9.29 18.22
N GLU A 61 -19.23 8.07 18.74
CA GLU A 61 -19.95 7.79 20.00
C GLU A 61 -19.34 8.56 21.18
N ARG A 62 -18.01 8.55 21.33
CA ARG A 62 -17.36 9.30 22.42
C ARG A 62 -17.63 10.80 22.35
N LYS A 63 -17.83 11.36 21.16
CA LYS A 63 -18.11 12.79 20.96
C LYS A 63 -19.57 13.19 21.18
N GLN A 64 -20.49 12.24 21.36
CA GLN A 64 -21.91 12.57 21.61
C GLN A 64 -22.14 13.41 22.88
N ILE A 65 -21.23 13.31 23.87
CA ILE A 65 -21.28 14.13 25.08
C ILE A 65 -21.15 15.63 24.76
N ILE A 66 -20.43 15.99 23.71
CA ILE A 66 -20.25 17.39 23.29
C ILE A 66 -21.61 17.98 22.88
N THR A 67 -22.33 17.27 22.02
CA THR A 67 -23.69 17.68 21.61
C THR A 67 -24.63 17.74 22.81
N ALA A 68 -24.60 16.72 23.67
CA ALA A 68 -25.44 16.68 24.87
C ALA A 68 -25.17 17.85 25.83
N ILE A 69 -23.91 18.32 25.94
CA ILE A 69 -23.56 19.51 26.72
C ILE A 69 -24.12 20.76 26.03
N GLN A 70 -23.87 20.94 24.74
CA GLN A 70 -24.31 22.14 23.99
C GLN A 70 -25.83 22.36 24.05
N GLU A 71 -26.60 21.27 24.07
CA GLU A 71 -28.06 21.31 24.11
C GLU A 71 -28.62 21.39 25.55
N ASN A 72 -27.76 21.31 26.57
CA ASN A 72 -28.22 21.21 27.95
C ASN A 72 -28.67 22.56 28.53
N PRO A 73 -29.96 22.72 28.89
CA PRO A 73 -30.49 23.99 29.40
C PRO A 73 -29.99 24.34 30.82
N ARG A 74 -29.44 23.37 31.56
CA ARG A 74 -28.99 23.58 32.95
C ARG A 74 -27.60 24.22 33.05
N LEU A 75 -26.90 24.39 31.93
CA LEU A 75 -25.58 25.03 31.92
C LEU A 75 -25.59 26.46 32.47
N GLY A 76 -26.71 27.20 32.35
CA GLY A 76 -26.85 28.55 32.91
C GLY A 76 -26.84 28.61 34.45
N LYS A 77 -26.75 27.48 35.14
CA LYS A 77 -26.56 27.40 36.60
C LYS A 77 -25.09 27.37 37.02
N LEU A 78 -24.16 27.23 36.08
CA LEU A 78 -22.73 27.23 36.36
C LEU A 78 -22.25 28.62 36.77
N ASN A 79 -21.20 28.67 37.57
CA ASN A 79 -20.51 29.92 37.84
C ASN A 79 -19.59 30.30 36.66
N LYS A 80 -19.15 31.56 36.59
CA LYS A 80 -18.31 32.06 35.47
C LYS A 80 -16.99 31.28 35.30
N GLU A 81 -16.45 30.74 36.38
CA GLU A 81 -15.19 29.98 36.36
C GLU A 81 -15.40 28.60 35.74
N GLN A 82 -16.46 27.89 36.16
CA GLN A 82 -16.90 26.62 35.60
C GLN A 82 -17.34 26.74 34.14
N GLU A 83 -17.98 27.84 33.75
CA GLU A 83 -18.32 28.11 32.34
C GLU A 83 -17.06 28.24 31.46
N LEU A 84 -16.03 28.93 31.96
CA LEU A 84 -14.76 29.09 31.25
C LEU A 84 -14.02 27.74 31.14
N GLU A 85 -13.96 26.99 32.24
CA GLU A 85 -13.37 25.63 32.26
C GLU A 85 -14.10 24.69 31.30
N LEU A 86 -15.43 24.69 31.33
CA LEU A 86 -16.26 23.87 30.44
C LEU A 86 -15.99 24.21 28.98
N THR A 87 -15.87 25.49 28.64
CA THR A 87 -15.55 25.94 27.27
C THR A 87 -14.19 25.39 26.82
N GLY A 88 -13.16 25.48 27.66
CA GLY A 88 -11.83 24.93 27.35
C GLY A 88 -11.82 23.39 27.20
N ILE A 89 -12.59 22.68 28.03
CA ILE A 89 -12.77 21.23 27.93
C ILE A 89 -13.47 20.88 26.61
N MET A 90 -14.52 21.62 26.25
CA MET A 90 -15.30 21.40 25.03
C MET A 90 -14.48 21.62 23.75
N ASP A 91 -13.65 22.67 23.72
CA ASP A 91 -12.72 22.91 22.62
C ASP A 91 -11.73 21.75 22.47
N SER A 92 -11.21 21.26 23.60
CA SER A 92 -10.28 20.12 23.64
C SER A 92 -10.95 18.84 23.14
N LEU A 93 -12.15 18.52 23.62
CA LEU A 93 -12.91 17.32 23.21
C LEU A 93 -13.33 17.35 21.73
N SER A 94 -13.51 18.55 21.16
CA SER A 94 -13.91 18.74 19.76
C SER A 94 -12.79 18.46 18.76
N MET A 95 -11.52 18.52 19.19
CA MET A 95 -10.35 18.23 18.35
C MET A 95 -10.47 16.92 17.57
N ILE A 96 -10.05 16.93 16.30
CA ILE A 96 -10.20 15.79 15.38
C ILE A 96 -9.37 14.58 15.85
N ASP A 97 -8.13 14.82 16.25
CA ASP A 97 -7.14 13.78 16.59
C ASP A 97 -6.80 13.72 18.09
N ILE A 98 -7.76 14.06 18.95
CA ILE A 98 -7.57 13.92 20.40
C ILE A 98 -7.29 12.45 20.77
N SER A 99 -6.21 12.25 21.52
CA SER A 99 -5.78 10.92 21.99
C SER A 99 -6.77 10.35 23.01
N VAL A 100 -6.71 9.04 23.24
CA VAL A 100 -7.60 8.36 24.21
C VAL A 100 -7.32 8.85 25.62
N GLU A 101 -6.05 9.09 25.95
CA GLU A 101 -5.58 9.55 27.26
C GLU A 101 -6.09 10.97 27.54
N LYS A 102 -5.83 11.91 26.62
CA LYS A 102 -6.30 13.31 26.74
C LYS A 102 -7.83 13.38 26.79
N PHE A 103 -8.53 12.53 26.04
CA PHE A 103 -9.99 12.47 26.10
C PHE A 103 -10.47 11.99 27.47
N THR A 104 -9.77 11.02 28.08
CA THR A 104 -10.07 10.50 29.42
C THR A 104 -9.85 11.56 30.50
N GLU A 105 -8.75 12.30 30.43
CA GLU A 105 -8.46 13.43 31.31
C GLU A 105 -9.57 14.50 31.24
N ASN A 106 -9.96 14.90 30.02
CA ASN A 106 -11.05 15.86 29.82
C ASN A 106 -12.40 15.34 30.34
N LEU A 107 -12.71 14.05 30.18
CA LEU A 107 -13.90 13.44 30.77
C LEU A 107 -13.83 13.41 32.31
N ALA A 108 -12.65 13.27 32.91
CA ALA A 108 -12.52 13.34 34.36
C ALA A 108 -12.82 14.75 34.88
N TYR A 109 -12.31 15.80 34.23
CA TYR A 109 -12.66 17.19 34.56
C TYR A 109 -14.15 17.46 34.35
N LEU A 110 -14.71 17.00 33.23
CA LEU A 110 -16.14 17.13 32.94
C LEU A 110 -17.01 16.50 34.04
N SER A 111 -16.60 15.37 34.60
CA SER A 111 -17.36 14.69 35.67
C SER A 111 -17.53 15.55 36.92
N GLN A 112 -16.52 16.37 37.25
CA GLN A 112 -16.56 17.28 38.40
C GLN A 112 -17.59 18.38 38.17
N ILE A 113 -17.65 18.91 36.94
CA ILE A 113 -18.65 19.91 36.53
C ILE A 113 -20.05 19.30 36.54
N ILE A 114 -20.23 18.11 35.96
CA ILE A 114 -21.53 17.41 35.92
C ILE A 114 -22.04 17.11 37.33
N ALA A 115 -21.16 16.70 38.25
CA ALA A 115 -21.54 16.43 39.63
C ALA A 115 -22.11 17.68 40.33
N SER A 116 -21.65 18.87 39.97
CA SER A 116 -22.17 20.14 40.52
C SER A 116 -23.55 20.53 39.99
N LEU A 117 -24.02 19.91 38.90
CA LEU A 117 -25.28 20.28 38.21
C LEU A 117 -26.52 19.51 38.70
N GLU A 118 -26.40 18.68 39.74
CA GLU A 118 -27.43 17.87 40.40
C GLU A 118 -28.58 17.31 39.50
N SER A 119 -28.66 15.99 39.41
CA SER A 119 -29.81 15.25 38.84
C SER A 119 -30.04 15.43 37.33
N ASP A 120 -28.99 15.60 36.52
CA ASP A 120 -29.10 15.51 35.06
C ASP A 120 -28.81 14.08 34.58
N GLU A 121 -29.88 13.26 34.57
CA GLU A 121 -29.81 11.84 34.23
C GLU A 121 -29.44 11.61 32.75
N GLU A 122 -29.89 12.49 31.86
CA GLU A 122 -29.57 12.42 30.42
C GLU A 122 -28.10 12.70 30.17
N LEU A 123 -27.57 13.80 30.73
CA LEU A 123 -26.16 14.16 30.62
C LEU A 123 -25.25 13.11 31.26
N SER A 124 -25.63 12.59 32.43
CA SER A 124 -24.90 11.50 33.11
C SER A 124 -24.86 10.21 32.28
N THR A 125 -25.97 9.88 31.62
CA THR A 125 -26.05 8.73 30.71
C THR A 125 -25.12 8.92 29.51
N LYS A 126 -25.15 10.10 28.88
CA LYS A 126 -24.27 10.45 27.75
C LYS A 126 -22.80 10.48 28.14
N TYR A 127 -22.50 10.95 29.35
CA TYR A 127 -21.16 10.91 29.91
C TYR A 127 -20.66 9.46 30.04
N THR A 128 -21.47 8.59 30.63
CA THR A 128 -21.13 7.17 30.81
C THR A 128 -20.95 6.45 29.48
N GLN A 129 -21.79 6.76 28.48
CA GLN A 129 -21.62 6.25 27.10
C GLN A 129 -20.30 6.72 26.49
N SER A 130 -19.96 7.99 26.65
CA SER A 130 -18.70 8.56 26.16
C SER A 130 -17.47 7.93 26.79
N VAL A 131 -17.48 7.72 28.12
CA VAL A 131 -16.44 7.01 28.86
C VAL A 131 -16.26 5.59 28.31
N LYS A 132 -17.35 4.82 28.20
CA LYS A 132 -17.32 3.45 27.68
C LYS A 132 -16.78 3.40 26.24
N ALA A 133 -17.23 4.30 25.37
CA ALA A 133 -16.76 4.38 23.99
C ALA A 133 -15.26 4.72 23.92
N ASN A 134 -14.77 5.63 24.76
CA ASN A 134 -13.35 5.99 24.78
C ASN A 134 -12.45 4.86 25.33
N ILE A 135 -12.91 4.12 26.35
CA ILE A 135 -12.21 2.93 26.86
C ILE A 135 -12.12 1.86 25.76
N ALA A 136 -13.25 1.52 25.14
CA ALA A 136 -13.30 0.56 24.04
C ALA A 136 -12.41 0.99 22.86
N LEU A 137 -12.34 2.30 22.56
CA LEU A 137 -11.46 2.84 21.54
C LEU A 137 -9.98 2.59 21.88
N GLY A 138 -9.58 2.78 23.15
CA GLY A 138 -8.22 2.51 23.61
C GLY A 138 -7.81 1.05 23.46
N GLU A 139 -8.70 0.12 23.81
CA GLU A 139 -8.49 -1.32 23.65
C GLU A 139 -8.37 -1.68 22.16
N LEU A 140 -9.32 -1.24 21.35
CA LEU A 140 -9.40 -1.58 19.92
C LEU A 140 -8.26 -0.96 19.10
N THR A 141 -7.73 0.18 19.53
CA THR A 141 -6.59 0.84 18.85
C THR A 141 -5.35 -0.06 18.87
N LYS A 142 -5.12 -0.82 19.94
CA LYS A 142 -4.00 -1.78 20.02
C LYS A 142 -4.14 -2.89 18.97
N ASP A 143 -5.34 -3.46 18.86
CA ASP A 143 -5.63 -4.50 17.87
C ASP A 143 -5.54 -3.95 16.43
N TYR A 144 -6.03 -2.72 16.22
CA TYR A 144 -5.94 -2.05 14.92
C TYR A 144 -4.49 -1.80 14.49
N THR A 145 -3.63 -1.30 15.38
CA THR A 145 -2.21 -1.09 15.04
C THR A 145 -1.50 -2.40 14.70
N SER A 146 -1.78 -3.48 15.44
CA SER A 146 -1.29 -4.83 15.12
C SER A 146 -1.81 -5.33 13.77
N ALA A 147 -3.10 -5.17 13.49
CA ALA A 147 -3.70 -5.54 12.21
C ALA A 147 -3.13 -4.73 11.03
N LEU A 148 -2.88 -3.43 11.23
CA LEU A 148 -2.27 -2.53 10.26
C LEU A 148 -0.84 -2.96 9.93
N ALA A 149 -0.03 -3.27 10.96
CA ALA A 149 1.32 -3.78 10.78
C ALA A 149 1.32 -5.11 9.98
N LYS A 150 0.44 -6.05 10.34
CA LYS A 150 0.26 -7.32 9.61
C LYS A 150 -0.14 -7.09 8.16
N TRP A 151 -1.10 -6.20 7.88
CA TRP A 151 -1.50 -5.87 6.53
C TRP A 151 -0.33 -5.31 5.71
N ASN A 152 0.44 -4.37 6.27
CA ASN A 152 1.61 -3.79 5.61
C ASN A 152 2.66 -4.87 5.26
N GLU A 153 2.92 -5.80 6.19
CA GLU A 153 3.83 -6.93 5.95
C GLU A 153 3.35 -7.83 4.81
N LYS A 154 2.09 -8.27 4.84
CA LYS A 154 1.53 -9.16 3.80
C LYS A 154 1.41 -8.49 2.45
N GLU A 155 1.04 -7.20 2.41
CA GLU A 155 0.98 -6.42 1.18
C GLU A 155 2.38 -6.18 0.60
N SER A 156 3.38 -5.95 1.44
CA SER A 156 4.79 -5.87 1.00
C SER A 156 5.27 -7.18 0.37
N LEU A 157 4.99 -8.32 1.01
CA LEU A 157 5.30 -9.64 0.46
C LEU A 157 4.61 -9.88 -0.89
N ARG A 158 3.32 -9.58 -0.99
CA ARG A 158 2.55 -9.69 -2.24
C ARG A 158 3.21 -8.88 -3.37
N ARG A 159 3.58 -7.63 -3.12
CA ARG A 159 4.24 -6.77 -4.11
C ARG A 159 5.60 -7.31 -4.54
N LYS A 160 6.40 -7.84 -3.61
CA LYS A 160 7.69 -8.46 -3.91
C LYS A 160 7.52 -9.67 -4.83
N LEU A 161 6.56 -10.54 -4.53
CA LEU A 161 6.25 -11.71 -5.33
C LEU A 161 5.68 -11.34 -6.70
N GLU A 162 4.82 -10.31 -6.80
CA GLU A 162 4.38 -9.76 -8.08
C GLU A 162 5.56 -9.33 -8.94
N SER A 163 6.45 -8.50 -8.38
CA SER A 163 7.62 -8.02 -9.11
C SER A 163 8.53 -9.16 -9.57
N LYS A 164 8.76 -10.16 -8.70
CA LYS A 164 9.54 -11.36 -9.04
C LYS A 164 8.87 -12.14 -10.17
N PHE A 165 7.56 -12.39 -10.08
CA PHE A 165 6.80 -13.08 -11.11
C PHE A 165 6.87 -12.36 -12.46
N THR A 166 6.65 -11.04 -12.48
CA THR A 166 6.74 -10.23 -13.71
C THR A 166 8.14 -10.30 -14.33
N LYS A 167 9.19 -10.19 -13.51
CA LYS A 167 10.59 -10.26 -13.97
C LYS A 167 10.95 -11.63 -14.54
N LEU A 168 10.53 -12.72 -13.89
CA LEU A 168 10.79 -14.07 -14.39
C LEU A 168 10.02 -14.30 -15.70
N SER A 169 8.77 -13.86 -15.78
CA SER A 169 7.94 -13.99 -16.98
C SER A 169 8.53 -13.19 -18.16
N SER A 170 8.96 -11.95 -17.93
CA SER A 170 9.61 -11.15 -18.96
C SER A 170 10.96 -11.76 -19.37
N SER A 171 11.75 -12.25 -18.41
CA SER A 171 13.02 -12.91 -18.70
C SER A 171 12.86 -14.19 -19.53
N LEU A 172 11.80 -14.96 -19.30
CA LEU A 172 11.47 -16.13 -20.12
C LEU A 172 11.11 -15.72 -21.54
N ALA A 173 10.24 -14.73 -21.71
CA ALA A 173 9.87 -14.22 -23.03
C ALA A 173 11.08 -13.68 -23.79
N GLU A 174 11.90 -12.84 -23.15
CA GLU A 174 13.15 -12.33 -23.72
C GLU A 174 14.12 -13.45 -24.08
N SER A 175 14.20 -14.50 -23.27
CA SER A 175 15.10 -15.61 -23.55
C SER A 175 14.64 -16.46 -24.73
N LYS A 176 13.33 -16.67 -24.89
CA LYS A 176 12.75 -17.33 -26.07
C LYS A 176 13.02 -16.54 -27.34
N THR A 177 12.69 -15.24 -27.36
CA THR A 177 12.96 -14.37 -28.52
C THR A 177 14.46 -14.28 -28.83
N ALA A 178 15.31 -14.27 -27.80
CA ALA A 178 16.76 -14.30 -28.01
C ALA A 178 17.23 -15.63 -28.60
N ALA A 179 16.69 -16.77 -28.13
CA ALA A 179 17.03 -18.08 -28.69
C ALA A 179 16.62 -18.16 -30.16
N GLU A 180 15.41 -17.76 -30.51
CA GLU A 180 14.92 -17.69 -31.89
C GLU A 180 15.82 -16.81 -32.77
N PHE A 181 16.18 -15.62 -32.28
CA PHE A 181 17.08 -14.71 -33.01
C PHE A 181 18.46 -15.32 -33.25
N TRP A 182 19.08 -15.91 -32.22
CA TRP A 182 20.41 -16.48 -32.36
C TRP A 182 20.41 -17.76 -33.20
N GLN A 183 19.33 -18.54 -33.14
CA GLN A 183 19.13 -19.68 -34.02
C GLN A 183 19.02 -19.25 -35.48
N SER A 184 18.28 -18.17 -35.77
CA SER A 184 18.19 -17.66 -37.15
C SER A 184 19.55 -17.14 -37.64
N ARG A 185 20.37 -16.52 -36.78
CA ARG A 185 21.73 -16.08 -37.17
C ARG A 185 22.68 -17.23 -37.46
N LEU A 186 22.52 -18.39 -36.82
CA LEU A 186 23.27 -19.59 -37.18
C LEU A 186 22.89 -20.12 -38.56
N ASN A 187 21.64 -19.93 -38.98
CA ASN A 187 21.14 -20.40 -40.27
C ASN A 187 21.43 -19.41 -41.41
N ASP A 188 21.16 -18.12 -41.18
CA ASP A 188 21.16 -17.06 -42.19
C ASP A 188 22.52 -16.35 -42.31
N GLY A 189 23.45 -16.63 -41.39
CA GLY A 189 24.76 -15.98 -41.31
C GLY A 189 24.77 -14.66 -40.52
N PHE A 190 25.98 -14.13 -40.36
CA PHE A 190 26.27 -12.99 -39.46
C PHE A 190 26.43 -11.65 -40.17
N ASP A 191 26.31 -11.60 -41.50
CA ASP A 191 26.65 -10.41 -42.30
C ASP A 191 25.91 -9.15 -41.83
N GLN A 192 24.62 -9.26 -41.54
CA GLN A 192 23.83 -8.12 -41.05
C GLN A 192 24.34 -7.60 -39.69
N LEU A 193 24.78 -8.49 -38.80
CA LEU A 193 25.36 -8.10 -37.51
C LEU A 193 26.73 -7.47 -37.68
N LEU A 194 27.53 -7.94 -38.64
CA LEU A 194 28.84 -7.35 -38.98
C LEU A 194 28.68 -5.96 -39.59
N ILE A 195 27.70 -5.77 -40.49
CA ILE A 195 27.34 -4.46 -41.05
C ILE A 195 26.90 -3.50 -39.94
N ASP A 196 26.00 -3.95 -39.05
CA ASP A 196 25.53 -3.14 -37.92
C ASP A 196 26.68 -2.79 -36.96
N ALA A 197 27.58 -3.73 -36.68
CA ALA A 197 28.75 -3.51 -35.83
C ALA A 197 29.70 -2.47 -36.43
N LYS A 198 30.00 -2.59 -37.73
CA LYS A 198 30.83 -1.61 -38.44
C LYS A 198 30.18 -0.22 -38.44
N ARG A 199 28.88 -0.13 -38.73
CA ARG A 199 28.13 1.13 -38.67
C ARG A 199 28.27 1.82 -37.32
N VAL A 200 28.14 1.09 -36.23
CA VAL A 200 28.27 1.64 -34.87
C VAL A 200 29.72 2.04 -34.57
N ALA A 201 30.70 1.24 -35.00
CA ALA A 201 32.12 1.56 -34.85
C ALA A 201 32.51 2.84 -35.59
N ASP A 202 31.92 3.08 -36.77
CA ASP A 202 32.11 4.29 -37.57
C ASP A 202 31.35 5.52 -37.01
N GLY A 203 30.76 5.41 -35.81
CA GLY A 203 30.01 6.50 -35.15
C GLY A 203 28.55 6.63 -35.57
N GLY A 204 28.03 5.69 -36.36
CA GLY A 204 26.64 5.65 -36.79
C GLY A 204 25.66 5.16 -35.69
N PRO A 205 24.34 5.34 -35.90
CA PRO A 205 23.34 4.99 -34.90
C PRO A 205 23.23 3.47 -34.69
N SER A 206 22.94 3.06 -33.44
CA SER A 206 22.66 1.65 -33.12
C SER A 206 21.33 1.19 -33.72
N SER A 207 21.17 -0.12 -33.96
CA SER A 207 19.93 -0.70 -34.48
C SER A 207 18.74 -0.38 -33.56
N ARG A 208 18.95 -0.34 -32.23
CA ARG A 208 17.93 0.11 -31.26
C ARG A 208 17.51 1.56 -31.50
N GLN A 209 18.46 2.46 -31.75
CA GLN A 209 18.15 3.86 -32.02
C GLN A 209 17.37 4.02 -33.32
N ILE A 210 17.77 3.31 -34.38
CA ILE A 210 17.08 3.30 -35.68
C ILE A 210 15.64 2.79 -35.53
N HIS A 211 15.43 1.66 -34.84
CA HIS A 211 14.09 1.14 -34.60
C HIS A 211 13.22 2.11 -33.79
N ARG A 212 13.80 2.80 -32.79
CA ARG A 212 13.07 3.79 -32.00
C ARG A 212 12.66 5.02 -32.82
N THR A 213 13.55 5.55 -33.66
CA THR A 213 13.24 6.69 -34.53
C THR A 213 12.19 6.32 -35.58
N ASN A 214 12.30 5.12 -36.16
CA ASN A 214 11.33 4.63 -37.15
C ASN A 214 9.95 4.39 -36.53
N ARG A 215 9.88 3.84 -35.30
CA ARG A 215 8.61 3.69 -34.57
C ARG A 215 7.92 5.04 -34.33
N LYS A 216 8.66 6.06 -33.89
CA LYS A 216 8.11 7.42 -33.72
C LYS A 216 7.62 8.01 -35.04
N LYS A 217 8.36 7.82 -36.13
CA LYS A 217 8.00 8.31 -37.47
C LYS A 217 6.72 7.64 -38.00
N ASN A 218 6.55 6.34 -37.75
CA ASN A 218 5.35 5.60 -38.18
C ASN A 218 4.12 5.98 -37.36
N ILE A 219 4.27 6.22 -36.05
CA ILE A 219 3.17 6.74 -35.21
C ILE A 219 2.72 8.12 -35.70
N ASN A 220 3.65 9.01 -36.04
CA ASN A 220 3.33 10.35 -36.56
C ASN A 220 2.80 10.36 -38.01
N ARG A 221 2.84 9.24 -38.73
CA ARG A 221 2.32 9.11 -40.11
C ARG A 221 0.92 8.47 -40.18
N GLY A 222 0.48 7.85 -39.07
CA GLY A 222 -0.84 7.24 -38.94
C GLY A 222 -1.85 8.08 -38.15
N ALA A 223 -1.50 9.34 -37.84
CA ALA A 223 -2.37 10.38 -37.31
C ALA A 223 -2.49 11.49 -38.37
#